data_AF-A0A838IZW0-F1
#
_entry.id   AF-A0A838IZW0-F1
#
_cell.length_a   1.000
_cell.length_b   1.000
_cell.length_c   1.000
_cell.angle_alpha   90.00
_cell.angle_beta   90.00
_cell.angle_gamma   90.00
#
_symmetry.space_group_name_H-M   'P 1'
#
loop_
_entity.id
_entity.type
_entity.pdbx_description
1 polymer ?
#
loop_
_entity_poly.entity_id
_entity_poly.type
_entity_poly.pdbx_seq_one_letter_code
_entity_poly.pdbx_strand_id
1 'polypeptide(L)'
;MADGTHKGPGLYIVIALILGVITYIEYYIVEFPPVWLSASWVLFWLVTLSLAKFWMVIWFFMHLRDDDKLYTGFFASGMVIAMGTFVALAAMFLLPRAVAPVVAAQESPAIVTDHGDPYADHPDPVPQELRDLIASDGMSRSLARRSDAPRPKDQTLRITPPQAPDDTFTLRLDDEELDELDLGDAEVASDPEADAGAAAVPSPEETEAEAPTLAAAPDESDDADARDPTFDRELGAQVYAANCSGCHQANGRGIPGAFPPVAGHGAELYALDGGRAYLVDVLLYGLQGAIEVNDQAYNGMMPAWPHLSDDQIAAVLNHIVAGWADEDEPADFDAYRADEIAAERGRGLSPADVHALRATLRD
;
A
#
# COMPACT_ATOMS: atom_id res chain seq x y z
N MET A 1 25.84 7.10 63.94
CA MET A 1 26.36 8.38 63.41
C MET A 1 26.83 8.11 62.00
N ALA A 2 25.94 8.31 61.01
CA ALA A 2 26.29 8.19 59.60
C ALA A 2 26.62 9.62 59.12
N ASP A 3 27.85 9.82 58.66
CA ASP A 3 28.29 11.03 57.97
C ASP A 3 27.57 11.08 56.61
N GLY A 4 26.39 11.70 56.61
CA GLY A 4 25.61 11.98 55.42
C GLY A 4 26.21 13.18 54.70
N THR A 5 27.27 12.95 53.94
CA THR A 5 27.77 13.94 52.96
C THR A 5 26.73 14.06 51.84
N HIS A 6 25.66 14.83 52.08
CA HIS A 6 24.70 15.20 51.04
C HIS A 6 25.45 15.93 49.94
N LYS A 7 25.64 15.28 48.79
CA LYS A 7 26.26 15.91 47.63
C LYS A 7 25.39 17.09 47.23
N GLY A 8 26.00 18.28 47.19
CA GLY A 8 25.28 19.52 46.89
C GLY A 8 24.59 19.48 45.51
N PRO A 9 23.64 20.40 45.27
CA PRO A 9 22.84 20.46 44.03
C PRO A 9 23.69 20.56 42.76
N GLY A 10 24.95 20.98 42.87
CA GLY A 10 25.90 21.03 41.76
C GLY A 10 26.08 19.72 41.01
N LEU A 11 25.98 18.56 41.67
CA LEU A 11 26.08 17.26 40.98
C LEU A 11 24.93 17.06 39.98
N TYR A 12 23.70 17.39 40.38
CA TYR A 12 22.51 17.26 39.51
C TYR A 12 22.56 18.21 38.32
N ILE A 13 23.10 19.42 38.53
CA ILE A 13 23.31 20.39 37.44
C ILE A 13 24.30 19.84 36.41
N VAL A 14 25.41 19.24 36.85
CA VAL A 14 26.39 18.62 35.94
C VAL A 14 25.75 17.49 35.15
N ILE A 15 24.95 16.63 35.78
CA ILE A 15 24.28 15.51 35.11
C ILE A 15 23.25 16.04 34.09
N ALA A 16 22.47 17.06 34.46
CA ALA A 16 21.52 17.68 33.55
C ALA A 16 22.22 18.29 32.31
N LEU A 17 23.38 18.93 32.50
CA LEU A 17 24.19 19.43 31.38
C LEU A 17 24.68 18.28 30.49
N ILE A 18 25.14 17.17 31.07
CA ILE A 18 25.57 15.99 30.27
C ILE A 18 24.40 15.42 29.47
N LEU A 19 23.21 15.30 30.06
CA LEU A 19 22.01 14.83 29.36
C LEU A 19 21.62 15.78 28.21
N GLY A 20 21.75 17.10 28.43
CA GLY A 20 21.55 18.11 27.39
C GLY A 20 22.52 17.95 26.23
N VAL A 21 23.81 17.74 26.53
CA VAL A 21 24.84 17.49 25.50
C VAL A 21 24.56 16.22 24.71
N ILE A 22 24.19 15.11 25.37
CA ILE A 22 23.84 13.86 24.67
C ILE A 22 22.64 14.08 23.75
N THR A 23 21.60 14.77 24.22
CA THR A 23 20.40 15.06 23.42
C THR A 23 20.72 15.96 22.22
N TYR A 24 21.61 16.93 22.39
CA TYR A 24 22.09 17.76 21.27
C TYR A 24 22.88 16.93 20.24
N ILE A 25 23.74 16.01 20.69
CA ILE A 25 24.48 15.11 19.80
C ILE A 25 23.52 14.22 18.99
N GLU A 26 22.50 13.66 19.62
CA GLU A 26 21.48 12.87 18.93
C GLU A 26 20.75 13.68 17.87
N TYR A 27 20.27 14.88 18.23
CA TYR A 27 19.64 15.80 17.29
C TYR A 27 20.57 16.09 16.11
N TYR A 28 21.84 16.39 16.38
CA TYR A 28 22.83 16.66 15.34
C TYR A 28 23.07 15.46 14.41
N ILE A 29 23.11 14.24 14.95
CA ILE A 29 23.26 13.00 14.15
C ILE A 29 22.04 12.79 13.23
N VAL A 30 20.84 13.11 13.70
CA VAL A 30 19.60 12.98 12.93
C VAL A 30 19.50 14.05 11.84
N GLU A 31 19.80 15.30 12.19
CA GLU A 31 19.72 16.44 11.27
C GLU A 31 20.82 16.41 10.21
N PHE A 32 22.04 16.01 10.62
CA PHE A 32 23.21 15.93 9.76
C PHE A 32 23.76 14.50 9.73
N PRO A 33 23.09 13.58 9.02
CA PRO A 33 23.50 12.19 8.97
C PRO A 33 24.91 12.07 8.40
N PRO A 34 25.87 11.49 9.16
CA PRO A 34 27.26 11.41 8.72
C PRO A 34 27.39 10.47 7.53
N VAL A 35 27.88 10.99 6.40
CA VAL A 35 28.02 10.26 5.12
C VAL A 35 28.91 9.02 5.20
N TRP A 36 29.79 8.93 6.20
CA TRP A 36 30.67 7.78 6.41
C TRP A 36 30.00 6.64 7.19
N LEU A 37 28.82 6.86 7.77
CA LEU A 37 28.16 5.93 8.68
C LEU A 37 26.88 5.40 8.01
N SER A 38 26.71 4.08 7.95
CA SER A 38 25.50 3.52 7.37
C SER A 38 24.28 3.79 8.26
N ALA A 39 23.08 3.82 7.67
CA ALA A 39 21.83 4.08 8.40
C ALA A 39 21.63 3.11 9.58
N SER A 40 22.00 1.84 9.43
CA SER A 40 21.91 0.84 10.50
C SER A 40 22.84 1.17 11.67
N TRP A 41 24.04 1.66 11.38
CA TRP A 41 24.99 2.10 12.40
C TRP A 41 24.54 3.39 13.09
N VAL A 42 23.93 4.32 12.36
CA VAL A 42 23.33 5.53 12.93
C VAL A 42 22.22 5.15 13.91
N LEU A 43 21.30 4.27 13.49
CA LEU A 43 20.22 3.79 14.35
C LEU A 43 20.74 3.09 15.61
N PHE A 44 21.76 2.23 15.47
CA PHE A 44 22.41 1.57 16.61
C PHE A 44 22.93 2.59 17.65
N TRP A 45 23.62 3.64 17.19
CA TRP A 45 24.14 4.67 18.08
C TRP A 45 23.03 5.52 18.71
N LEU A 46 21.98 5.88 17.96
CA LEU A 46 20.83 6.61 18.51
C LEU A 46 20.10 5.82 19.60
N VAL A 47 19.86 4.52 19.36
CA VAL A 47 19.26 3.63 20.37
C VAL A 47 20.17 3.51 21.60
N THR A 48 21.47 3.39 21.39
CA THR A 48 22.46 3.29 22.48
C THR A 48 22.49 4.58 23.32
N LEU A 49 22.50 5.76 22.70
CA LEU A 49 22.48 7.05 23.41
C LEU A 49 21.16 7.27 24.16
N SER A 50 20.03 6.88 23.58
CA SER A 50 18.72 6.95 24.22
C SER A 50 18.65 6.06 25.48
N LEU A 51 19.14 4.82 25.38
CA LEU A 51 19.26 3.91 26.52
C LEU A 51 20.19 4.46 27.61
N ALA A 52 21.34 5.02 27.23
CA ALA A 52 22.29 5.59 28.18
C ALA A 52 21.68 6.77 28.96
N LYS A 53 20.94 7.66 28.29
CA LYS A 53 20.21 8.76 28.96
C LYS A 53 19.16 8.24 29.91
N PHE A 54 18.31 7.32 29.44
CA PHE A 54 17.26 6.73 30.26
C PHE A 54 17.85 6.11 31.53
N TRP A 55 18.95 5.36 31.40
CA TRP A 55 19.62 4.74 32.52
C TRP A 55 20.24 5.76 33.49
N MET A 56 20.84 6.83 32.97
CA MET A 56 21.38 7.91 33.79
C MET A 56 20.28 8.67 34.56
N VAL A 57 19.14 8.91 33.92
CA VAL A 57 17.98 9.55 34.57
C VAL A 57 17.45 8.67 35.71
N ILE A 58 17.27 7.38 35.46
CA ILE A 58 16.81 6.43 36.49
C ILE A 58 17.80 6.37 37.66
N TRP A 59 19.09 6.26 37.37
CA TRP A 59 20.11 6.14 38.40
C TRP A 59 20.16 7.39 39.31
N PHE A 60 20.11 8.59 38.73
CA PHE A 60 20.35 9.83 39.49
C PHE A 60 19.08 10.59 39.88
N PHE A 61 18.04 10.63 39.04
CA PHE A 61 16.84 11.43 39.31
C PHE A 61 15.73 10.62 39.99
N MET A 62 15.67 9.31 39.79
CA MET A 62 14.71 8.45 40.51
C MET A 62 15.24 7.92 41.85
N HIS A 63 16.22 8.59 42.48
CA HIS A 63 16.77 8.27 43.81
C HIS A 63 17.29 6.82 44.02
N LEU A 64 17.26 5.95 43.00
CA LEU A 64 17.71 4.56 43.06
C LEU A 64 19.16 4.38 43.50
N ARG A 65 19.99 5.41 43.30
CA ARG A 65 21.37 5.45 43.79
C ARG A 65 21.45 5.41 45.31
N ASP A 66 20.53 6.09 45.98
CA ASP A 66 20.55 6.30 47.43
C ASP A 66 19.41 5.54 48.14
N ASP A 67 18.51 4.89 47.37
CA ASP A 67 17.45 4.02 47.89
C ASP A 67 18.00 2.69 48.42
N ASP A 68 17.24 2.11 49.36
CA ASP A 68 17.53 0.77 49.88
C ASP A 68 17.50 -0.27 48.76
N LYS A 69 18.43 -1.25 48.84
CA LYS A 69 18.62 -2.31 47.84
C LYS A 69 17.34 -3.09 47.50
N LEU A 70 16.36 -3.10 48.41
CA LEU A 70 15.07 -3.77 48.20
C LEU A 70 14.19 -3.00 47.21
N TYR A 71 14.13 -1.66 47.30
CA TYR A 71 13.39 -0.83 46.35
C TYR A 71 14.09 -0.78 45.00
N THR A 72 15.42 -0.68 45.00
CA THR A 72 16.23 -0.76 43.77
C THR A 72 16.05 -2.10 43.06
N GLY A 73 15.99 -3.21 43.83
CA GLY A 73 15.71 -4.54 43.30
C GLY A 73 14.31 -4.67 42.70
N PHE A 74 13.28 -4.14 43.39
CA PHE A 74 11.90 -4.15 42.89
C PHE A 74 11.78 -3.38 41.57
N PHE A 75 12.30 -2.16 41.50
CA PHE A 75 12.26 -1.35 40.29
C PHE A 75 13.05 -1.99 39.12
N ALA A 76 14.26 -2.49 39.39
CA ALA A 76 15.08 -3.17 38.39
C ALA A 76 14.37 -4.42 37.83
N SER A 77 13.64 -5.16 38.67
CA SER A 77 12.88 -6.34 38.22
C SER A 77 11.78 -5.97 37.21
N GLY A 78 11.05 -4.88 37.45
CA GLY A 78 10.03 -4.38 36.52
C GLY A 78 10.61 -3.98 35.17
N MET A 79 11.79 -3.36 35.17
CA MET A 79 12.48 -2.96 33.95
C MET A 79 13.02 -4.17 33.15
N VAL A 80 13.52 -5.21 33.83
CA VAL A 80 13.93 -6.46 33.17
C VAL A 80 12.74 -7.16 32.53
N ILE A 81 11.59 -7.19 33.21
CA ILE A 81 10.35 -7.75 32.65
C ILE A 81 9.93 -6.94 31.42
N ALA A 82 9.86 -5.61 31.52
CA ALA A 82 9.45 -4.75 30.42
C ALA A 82 10.38 -4.89 29.19
N MET A 83 11.69 -4.88 29.39
CA MET A 83 12.68 -5.10 28.33
C MET A 83 12.54 -6.50 27.73
N GLY A 84 12.36 -7.52 28.57
CA GLY A 84 12.14 -8.90 28.13
C GLY A 84 10.88 -9.03 27.27
N THR A 85 9.76 -8.44 27.68
CA THR A 85 8.53 -8.42 26.89
C THR A 85 8.68 -7.64 25.59
N PHE A 86 9.37 -6.50 25.60
CA PHE A 86 9.62 -5.73 24.39
C PHE A 86 10.46 -6.53 23.39
N VAL A 87 11.54 -7.17 23.85
CA VAL A 87 12.39 -8.02 23.00
C VAL A 87 11.61 -9.23 22.49
N ALA A 88 10.80 -9.89 23.33
CA ALA A 88 9.99 -11.02 22.92
C ALA A 88 8.94 -10.64 21.87
N LEU A 89 8.25 -9.52 22.04
CA LEU A 89 7.29 -9.00 21.07
C LEU A 89 7.99 -8.57 19.79
N ALA A 90 9.08 -7.81 19.88
CA ALA A 90 9.88 -7.44 18.71
C ALA A 90 10.33 -8.69 17.95
N ALA A 91 10.87 -9.69 18.65
CA ALA A 91 11.22 -10.97 18.05
C ALA A 91 10.01 -11.62 17.35
N MET A 92 8.86 -11.72 18.02
CA MET A 92 7.65 -12.32 17.46
C MET A 92 7.16 -11.59 16.19
N PHE A 93 7.28 -10.26 16.12
CA PHE A 93 6.83 -9.48 14.95
C PHE A 93 7.88 -9.32 13.85
N LEU A 94 9.18 -9.44 14.17
CA LEU A 94 10.28 -9.28 13.22
C LEU A 94 10.78 -10.62 12.64
N LEU A 95 10.80 -11.71 13.41
CA LEU A 95 11.25 -13.02 12.91
C LEU A 95 10.41 -13.54 11.74
N PRO A 96 9.05 -13.50 11.76
CA PRO A 96 8.25 -13.94 10.62
C PRO A 96 8.56 -13.16 9.34
N ARG A 97 8.84 -11.85 9.46
CA ARG A 97 9.20 -11.00 8.32
C ARG A 97 10.60 -11.30 7.76
N ALA A 98 11.53 -11.71 8.61
CA ALA A 98 12.89 -12.06 8.17
C ALA A 98 12.97 -13.46 7.54
N VAL A 99 12.06 -14.38 7.91
CA VAL A 99 12.08 -15.78 7.47
C VAL A 99 11.12 -16.05 6.31
N ALA A 100 10.02 -15.29 6.19
CA ALA A 100 9.07 -15.40 5.06
C ALA A 100 9.73 -15.36 3.66
N PRO A 101 10.67 -14.44 3.34
CA PRO A 101 11.29 -14.42 2.02
C PRO A 101 12.22 -15.62 1.76
N VAL A 102 12.75 -16.27 2.81
CA VAL A 102 13.63 -17.43 2.68
C VAL A 102 12.84 -18.71 2.39
N VAL A 103 11.65 -18.85 3.00
CA VAL A 103 10.76 -20.00 2.75
C VAL A 103 10.11 -19.89 1.37
N ALA A 104 9.63 -18.69 1.00
CA ALA A 104 9.07 -18.45 -0.33
C ALA A 104 10.07 -18.75 -1.47
N ALA A 105 11.34 -18.40 -1.29
CA ALA A 105 12.39 -18.70 -2.28
C ALA A 105 12.76 -20.20 -2.38
N GLN A 106 12.47 -21.01 -1.36
CA GLN A 106 12.70 -22.45 -1.39
C GLN A 106 11.55 -23.24 -2.01
N GLU A 107 10.33 -22.67 -2.01
CA GLU A 107 9.12 -23.35 -2.48
C GLU A 107 8.70 -22.95 -3.89
N SER A 108 9.33 -21.95 -4.51
CA SER A 108 9.11 -21.65 -5.91
C SER A 108 9.51 -22.85 -6.78
N PRO A 109 8.58 -23.54 -7.46
CA PRO A 109 8.96 -24.52 -8.46
C PRO A 109 9.79 -23.81 -9.52
N ALA A 110 10.85 -24.45 -10.00
CA ALA A 110 11.57 -23.97 -11.17
C ALA A 110 10.54 -23.75 -12.27
N ILE A 111 10.44 -22.51 -12.78
CA ILE A 111 9.67 -22.24 -13.99
C ILE A 111 10.35 -23.06 -15.09
N VAL A 112 9.82 -24.25 -15.35
CA VAL A 112 10.13 -25.01 -16.54
C VAL A 112 9.30 -24.34 -17.63
N THR A 113 9.94 -23.40 -18.35
CA THR A 113 9.41 -22.94 -19.62
C THR A 113 9.49 -24.12 -20.60
N ASP A 114 8.44 -24.94 -20.64
CA ASP A 114 8.27 -26.01 -21.64
C ASP A 114 7.94 -25.46 -23.04
N HIS A 115 7.82 -24.13 -23.14
CA HIS A 115 7.81 -23.41 -24.39
C HIS A 115 9.18 -22.74 -24.53
N GLY A 116 9.98 -23.26 -25.46
CA GLY A 116 11.28 -22.70 -25.79
C GLY A 116 11.19 -21.18 -25.99
N ASP A 117 12.25 -20.48 -25.60
CA ASP A 117 12.33 -19.03 -25.59
C ASP A 117 11.80 -18.42 -26.90
N PRO A 118 10.62 -17.76 -26.89
CA PRO A 118 10.01 -17.20 -28.09
C PRO A 118 10.82 -16.03 -28.68
N TYR A 119 11.89 -15.59 -28.01
CA TYR A 119 12.80 -14.54 -28.46
C TYR A 119 14.17 -15.04 -28.93
N ALA A 120 14.34 -16.36 -29.14
CA ALA A 120 15.62 -16.93 -29.56
C ALA A 120 16.08 -16.45 -30.96
N ASP A 121 15.14 -16.11 -31.85
CA ASP A 121 15.41 -15.70 -33.24
C ASP A 121 15.37 -14.18 -33.47
N HIS A 122 15.37 -13.36 -32.41
CA HIS A 122 15.42 -11.90 -32.57
C HIS A 122 16.83 -11.46 -33.03
N PRO A 123 16.97 -10.55 -34.02
CA PRO A 123 18.25 -10.17 -34.62
C PRO A 123 19.27 -9.56 -33.64
N ASP A 124 18.79 -9.06 -32.48
CA ASP A 124 19.60 -8.61 -31.35
C ASP A 124 19.20 -9.40 -30.11
N PRO A 125 19.78 -10.60 -29.86
CA PRO A 125 19.45 -11.38 -28.68
C PRO A 125 19.92 -10.63 -27.43
N VAL A 126 19.01 -10.47 -26.47
CA VAL A 126 19.31 -9.85 -25.17
C VAL A 126 20.52 -10.58 -24.55
N PRO A 127 21.62 -9.88 -24.22
CA PRO A 127 22.82 -10.52 -23.69
C PRO A 127 22.50 -11.37 -22.46
N GLN A 128 23.08 -12.57 -22.38
CA GLN A 128 22.84 -13.53 -21.30
C GLN A 128 23.04 -12.89 -19.91
N GLU A 129 24.01 -11.99 -19.78
CA GLU A 129 24.29 -11.24 -18.56
C GLU A 129 23.10 -10.36 -18.11
N LEU A 130 22.35 -9.78 -19.06
CA LEU A 130 21.17 -8.98 -18.76
C LEU A 130 19.97 -9.88 -18.41
N ARG A 131 19.85 -11.04 -19.06
CA ARG A 131 18.83 -12.05 -18.73
C ARG A 131 19.02 -12.58 -17.30
N ASP A 132 20.25 -12.89 -16.92
CA ASP A 132 20.60 -13.34 -15.57
C ASP A 132 20.38 -12.22 -14.52
N LEU A 133 20.52 -10.96 -14.94
CA LEU A 133 20.25 -9.79 -14.09
C LEU A 133 18.75 -9.58 -13.84
N ILE A 134 17.92 -9.79 -14.86
CA ILE A 134 16.46 -9.69 -14.80
C ILE A 134 15.87 -10.87 -14.02
N ALA A 135 16.30 -12.10 -14.32
CA ALA A 135 15.82 -13.31 -13.66
C ALA A 135 16.18 -13.41 -12.16
N SER A 136 17.05 -12.52 -11.67
CA SER A 136 17.46 -12.49 -10.26
C SER A 136 16.94 -11.30 -9.46
N ASP A 137 16.00 -10.50 -9.98
CA ASP A 137 15.32 -9.36 -9.30
C ASP A 137 16.28 -8.37 -8.59
N GLY A 138 17.57 -8.34 -8.97
CA GLY A 138 18.61 -7.60 -8.23
C GLY A 138 18.94 -8.17 -6.82
N MET A 139 18.31 -9.28 -6.42
CA MET A 139 18.48 -9.96 -5.13
C MET A 139 19.75 -10.83 -5.04
N SER A 140 20.44 -11.07 -6.16
CA SER A 140 21.71 -11.82 -6.22
C SER A 140 22.99 -10.96 -6.09
N ARG A 141 22.89 -9.63 -6.08
CA ARG A 141 24.07 -8.76 -5.93
C ARG A 141 24.72 -8.98 -4.55
N SER A 142 26.03 -9.20 -4.51
CA SER A 142 26.78 -9.30 -3.25
C SER A 142 26.57 -8.04 -2.41
N LEU A 143 26.48 -8.21 -1.09
CA LEU A 143 26.27 -7.09 -0.14
C LEU A 143 27.26 -5.93 -0.37
N ALA A 144 28.51 -6.23 -0.73
CA ALA A 144 29.54 -5.25 -1.06
C ALA A 144 29.19 -4.39 -2.30
N ARG A 145 28.54 -4.97 -3.32
CA ARG A 145 28.09 -4.21 -4.51
C ARG A 145 26.84 -3.34 -4.24
N ARG A 146 26.05 -3.68 -3.23
CA ARG A 146 24.88 -2.87 -2.81
C ARG A 146 25.27 -1.67 -1.95
N SER A 147 26.37 -1.74 -1.22
CA SER A 147 26.85 -0.62 -0.40
C SER A 147 27.57 0.46 -1.20
N ASP A 148 28.27 0.09 -2.27
CA ASP A 148 29.08 1.03 -3.06
C ASP A 148 28.30 1.75 -4.17
N ALA A 149 27.14 1.23 -4.56
CA ALA A 149 26.24 1.88 -5.50
C ALA A 149 24.94 2.26 -4.76
N PRO A 150 24.80 3.52 -4.29
CA PRO A 150 23.52 3.98 -3.77
C PRO A 150 22.44 3.75 -4.83
N ARG A 151 21.27 3.25 -4.43
CA ARG A 151 20.12 3.17 -5.33
C ARG A 151 19.94 4.54 -5.99
N PRO A 152 19.90 4.65 -7.34
CA PRO A 152 19.58 5.91 -7.97
C PRO A 152 18.24 6.37 -7.41
N LYS A 153 18.21 7.62 -6.91
CA LYS A 153 17.03 8.20 -6.24
C LYS A 153 15.82 8.30 -7.17
N ASP A 154 16.07 8.16 -8.47
CA ASP A 154 15.06 8.14 -9.51
C ASP A 154 15.12 6.78 -10.20
N GLN A 155 14.04 6.00 -10.04
CA GLN A 155 13.82 4.72 -10.72
C GLN A 155 12.84 4.87 -11.88
N THR A 156 12.48 6.11 -12.28
CA THR A 156 11.70 6.31 -13.50
C THR A 156 12.58 6.01 -14.71
N LEU A 157 12.45 4.81 -15.24
CA LEU A 157 12.90 4.51 -16.59
C LEU A 157 11.94 5.27 -17.51
N ARG A 158 12.36 6.42 -18.04
CA ARG A 158 11.64 7.05 -19.15
C ARG A 158 11.82 6.17 -20.38
N ILE A 159 10.89 5.26 -20.57
CA ILE A 159 10.71 4.57 -21.84
C ILE A 159 10.03 5.58 -22.76
N THR A 160 10.79 6.15 -23.68
CA THR A 160 10.18 6.85 -24.82
C THR A 160 9.63 5.77 -25.73
N PRO A 161 8.31 5.65 -25.91
CA PRO A 161 7.76 4.71 -26.88
C PRO A 161 8.31 5.07 -28.26
N PRO A 162 8.61 4.10 -29.14
CA PRO A 162 8.92 4.41 -30.53
C PRO A 162 7.78 5.26 -31.07
N GLN A 163 8.08 6.50 -31.44
CA GLN A 163 7.11 7.35 -32.11
C GLN A 163 6.92 6.74 -33.50
N ALA A 164 5.70 6.31 -33.80
CA ALA A 164 5.35 6.01 -35.18
C ALA A 164 5.66 7.27 -36.02
N PRO A 165 6.18 7.14 -37.25
CA PRO A 165 6.47 8.29 -38.11
C PRO A 165 5.24 9.18 -38.38
N ASP A 166 4.06 8.61 -38.13
CA ASP A 166 2.73 9.10 -38.44
C ASP A 166 1.70 8.40 -37.52
N ASP A 167 0.53 9.02 -37.28
CA ASP A 167 -0.56 8.50 -36.43
C ASP A 167 -1.29 7.29 -37.07
N THR A 168 -0.63 6.61 -38.01
CA THR A 168 -1.22 5.59 -38.87
C THR A 168 -0.81 4.19 -38.39
N PHE A 169 -1.80 3.43 -37.93
CA PHE A 169 -1.63 2.03 -37.60
C PHE A 169 -1.63 1.19 -38.88
N THR A 170 -0.49 0.59 -39.22
CA THR A 170 -0.34 -0.31 -40.38
C THR A 170 -0.29 -1.77 -39.92
N LEU A 171 -1.37 -2.50 -40.19
CA LEU A 171 -1.39 -3.97 -40.10
C LEU A 171 -0.84 -4.54 -41.40
N ARG A 172 0.23 -5.33 -41.30
CA ARG A 172 0.67 -6.24 -42.38
C ARG A 172 -0.05 -7.57 -42.14
N LEU A 173 -1.02 -7.87 -42.97
CA LEU A 173 -1.66 -9.19 -43.02
C LEU A 173 -1.02 -9.96 -44.18
N ASP A 174 -0.80 -11.24 -43.96
CA ASP A 174 -0.32 -12.15 -44.99
C ASP A 174 -1.49 -12.49 -45.94
N ASP A 175 -1.22 -12.72 -47.22
CA ASP A 175 -2.26 -12.87 -48.27
C ASP A 175 -3.29 -14.00 -47.95
N GLU A 176 -2.92 -14.97 -47.12
CA GLU A 176 -3.79 -16.08 -46.72
C GLU A 176 -4.83 -15.67 -45.64
N GLU A 177 -4.54 -14.66 -44.81
CA GLU A 177 -5.49 -14.11 -43.81
C GLU A 177 -6.44 -13.06 -44.41
N LEU A 178 -6.11 -12.49 -45.57
CA LEU A 178 -6.94 -11.52 -46.28
C LEU A 178 -8.17 -12.16 -46.96
N ASP A 179 -8.07 -13.42 -47.39
CA ASP A 179 -9.18 -14.15 -48.03
C ASP A 179 -10.26 -14.63 -47.04
N GLU A 180 -9.95 -14.67 -45.73
CA GLU A 180 -10.89 -15.06 -44.68
C GLU A 180 -11.70 -13.87 -44.11
N LEU A 181 -11.31 -12.64 -44.44
CA LEU A 181 -11.97 -11.41 -44.00
C LEU A 181 -12.89 -10.87 -45.11
N ASP A 182 -14.20 -11.11 -44.98
CA ASP A 182 -15.23 -10.53 -45.86
C ASP A 182 -15.39 -9.02 -45.60
N LEU A 183 -14.42 -8.25 -46.10
CA LEU A 183 -14.42 -6.80 -46.10
C LEU A 183 -15.13 -6.31 -47.36
N GLY A 184 -16.46 -6.19 -47.29
CA GLY A 184 -17.26 -5.59 -48.36
C GLY A 184 -16.79 -4.18 -48.74
N ASP A 185 -16.67 -3.92 -50.04
CA ASP A 185 -16.48 -2.63 -50.75
C ASP A 185 -15.72 -1.50 -50.01
N ALA A 186 -14.61 -1.81 -49.34
CA ALA A 186 -13.67 -0.80 -48.87
C ALA A 186 -12.63 -0.51 -49.97
N GLU A 187 -12.63 0.72 -50.50
CA GLU A 187 -11.68 1.16 -51.52
C GLU A 187 -10.24 1.18 -50.98
N VAL A 188 -9.39 0.32 -51.56
CA VAL A 188 -7.95 0.28 -51.30
C VAL A 188 -7.28 1.41 -52.08
N ALA A 189 -6.95 2.50 -51.39
CA ALA A 189 -6.16 3.59 -51.96
C ALA A 189 -4.67 3.23 -51.93
N SER A 190 -4.10 2.88 -53.08
CA SER A 190 -2.66 2.84 -53.31
C SER A 190 -2.22 4.16 -53.93
N ASP A 191 -1.33 4.92 -53.29
CA ASP A 191 -0.28 5.69 -53.99
C ASP A 191 0.68 6.42 -53.02
N PRO A 192 1.86 6.87 -53.52
CA PRO A 192 3.12 6.83 -52.80
C PRO A 192 3.68 8.20 -52.42
N GLU A 193 4.74 8.14 -51.63
CA GLU A 193 5.76 9.17 -51.39
C GLU A 193 5.36 10.47 -50.67
N ALA A 194 6.08 10.69 -49.58
CA ALA A 194 6.03 11.83 -48.68
C ALA A 194 6.60 13.11 -49.31
N ASP A 195 5.98 14.25 -49.02
CA ASP A 195 6.66 15.54 -48.97
C ASP A 195 6.27 16.29 -47.69
N ALA A 196 7.28 16.90 -47.09
CA ALA A 196 7.29 17.51 -45.79
C ALA A 196 6.63 18.89 -45.78
N GLY A 197 5.84 19.18 -44.76
CA GLY A 197 5.25 20.50 -44.54
C GLY A 197 4.96 20.74 -43.06
N ALA A 198 5.90 21.36 -42.37
CA ALA A 198 5.78 21.79 -40.98
C ALA A 198 4.63 22.80 -40.77
N ALA A 199 3.86 22.63 -39.70
CA ALA A 199 3.08 23.70 -39.10
C ALA A 199 3.13 23.58 -37.57
N ALA A 200 3.64 24.64 -36.94
CA ALA A 200 3.86 24.77 -35.51
C ALA A 200 2.56 25.02 -34.73
N VAL A 201 2.49 24.48 -33.51
CA VAL A 201 1.45 24.79 -32.51
C VAL A 201 2.08 25.62 -31.38
N PRO A 202 1.48 26.73 -30.94
CA PRO A 202 1.89 27.38 -29.70
C PRO A 202 1.09 26.84 -28.50
N SER A 203 1.82 26.46 -27.44
CA SER A 203 1.37 26.53 -26.04
C SER A 203 1.68 27.96 -25.51
N PRO A 204 1.23 28.46 -24.34
CA PRO A 204 0.58 27.79 -23.19
C PRO A 204 -0.60 28.60 -22.58
N GLU A 205 -1.21 28.15 -21.46
CA GLU A 205 -1.20 28.88 -20.16
C GLU A 205 -2.02 28.14 -19.06
N GLU A 206 -1.41 28.09 -17.87
CA GLU A 206 -1.96 27.65 -16.58
C GLU A 206 -3.01 28.63 -16.03
N THR A 207 -3.92 28.18 -15.15
CA THR A 207 -4.54 29.05 -14.13
C THR A 207 -4.96 28.24 -12.89
N GLU A 208 -4.41 28.66 -11.75
CA GLU A 208 -4.75 28.34 -10.36
C GLU A 208 -6.04 29.04 -9.86
N ALA A 209 -6.47 28.63 -8.66
CA ALA A 209 -7.39 29.29 -7.69
C ALA A 209 -8.86 28.81 -7.72
N GLU A 210 -9.60 28.63 -6.62
CA GLU A 210 -9.45 28.94 -5.20
C GLU A 210 -10.56 28.17 -4.42
N ALA A 211 -10.39 27.97 -3.11
CA ALA A 211 -11.42 27.41 -2.21
C ALA A 211 -12.56 28.41 -1.91
N PRO A 212 -13.71 27.93 -1.37
CA PRO A 212 -14.23 28.63 -0.20
C PRO A 212 -14.83 27.75 0.93
N THR A 213 -14.96 28.45 2.05
CA THR A 213 -15.29 28.15 3.45
C THR A 213 -16.70 27.65 3.79
N LEU A 214 -16.72 26.87 4.89
CA LEU A 214 -17.77 26.59 5.90
C LEU A 214 -18.92 27.62 6.05
N ALA A 215 -20.19 27.15 6.05
CA ALA A 215 -21.19 27.39 7.12
C ALA A 215 -22.59 26.81 6.82
N ALA A 216 -23.19 26.26 7.90
CA ALA A 216 -24.62 26.16 8.24
C ALA A 216 -25.46 24.98 7.71
N ALA A 217 -26.01 24.23 8.67
CA ALA A 217 -27.14 23.32 8.52
C ALA A 217 -28.49 24.07 8.42
N PRO A 218 -29.49 23.49 7.75
CA PRO A 218 -30.81 23.24 8.36
C PRO A 218 -31.27 21.79 8.06
N ASP A 219 -31.73 21.04 9.06
CA ASP A 219 -33.12 20.90 9.56
C ASP A 219 -33.92 19.83 8.81
N GLU A 220 -34.52 18.94 9.60
CA GLU A 220 -35.26 17.75 9.16
C GLU A 220 -36.54 18.14 8.42
N SER A 221 -36.83 17.47 7.30
CA SER A 221 -38.21 17.20 6.90
C SER A 221 -38.29 15.97 6.00
N ASP A 222 -39.11 15.02 6.44
CA ASP A 222 -39.71 13.92 5.68
C ASP A 222 -39.96 14.28 4.21
N ASP A 223 -39.49 13.44 3.30
CA ASP A 223 -40.23 13.04 2.10
C ASP A 223 -39.70 11.68 1.63
N ALA A 224 -40.43 10.64 2.02
CA ALA A 224 -40.40 9.37 1.32
C ALA A 224 -41.02 9.57 -0.06
N ASP A 225 -40.33 9.06 -1.09
CA ASP A 225 -40.77 8.90 -2.48
C ASP A 225 -40.32 9.99 -3.48
N ALA A 226 -39.03 9.97 -3.84
CA ALA A 226 -38.54 10.33 -5.17
C ALA A 226 -37.17 9.67 -5.42
N ARG A 227 -37.10 8.79 -6.42
CA ARG A 227 -35.88 8.12 -6.89
C ARG A 227 -34.96 9.14 -7.58
N ASP A 228 -33.79 9.39 -6.98
CA ASP A 228 -32.61 9.99 -7.61
C ASP A 228 -31.43 9.04 -7.32
N PRO A 229 -30.63 8.59 -8.31
CA PRO A 229 -29.55 7.62 -8.09
C PRO A 229 -28.29 8.26 -7.48
N THR A 230 -28.42 9.40 -6.80
CA THR A 230 -27.31 10.17 -6.25
C THR A 230 -27.05 9.73 -4.81
N PHE A 231 -26.24 8.68 -4.65
CA PHE A 231 -25.66 8.38 -3.35
C PHE A 231 -24.66 9.48 -2.95
N ASP A 232 -24.43 9.64 -1.64
CA ASP A 232 -23.46 10.62 -1.13
C ASP A 232 -22.03 10.19 -1.45
N ARG A 233 -21.52 10.65 -2.62
CA ARG A 233 -20.14 10.41 -3.08
C ARG A 233 -19.11 10.96 -2.11
N GLU A 234 -19.40 12.07 -1.44
CA GLU A 234 -18.46 12.70 -0.51
C GLU A 234 -18.31 11.87 0.76
N LEU A 235 -19.42 11.42 1.35
CA LEU A 235 -19.42 10.52 2.48
C LEU A 235 -18.71 9.20 2.15
N GLY A 236 -18.99 8.62 0.97
CA GLY A 236 -18.35 7.39 0.52
C GLY A 236 -16.82 7.53 0.43
N ALA A 237 -16.34 8.61 -0.17
CA ALA A 237 -14.91 8.92 -0.27
C ALA A 237 -14.26 9.16 1.10
N GLN A 238 -14.95 9.86 2.02
CA GLN A 238 -14.45 10.10 3.38
C GLN A 238 -14.32 8.80 4.18
N VAL A 239 -15.34 7.94 4.12
CA VAL A 239 -15.33 6.63 4.80
C VAL A 239 -14.23 5.75 4.20
N TYR A 240 -14.07 5.73 2.88
CA TYR A 240 -13.00 4.99 2.21
C TYR A 240 -11.61 5.47 2.65
N ALA A 241 -11.37 6.79 2.64
CA ALA A 241 -10.11 7.38 3.02
C ALA A 241 -9.73 7.03 4.47
N ALA A 242 -10.70 7.07 5.40
CA ALA A 242 -10.46 6.81 6.81
C ALA A 242 -10.24 5.32 7.14
N ASN A 243 -10.88 4.40 6.40
CA ASN A 243 -11.00 3.00 6.81
C ASN A 243 -10.36 2.00 5.84
N CYS A 244 -10.43 2.26 4.53
CA CYS A 244 -10.10 1.29 3.50
C CYS A 244 -8.74 1.57 2.83
N SER A 245 -8.39 2.85 2.70
CA SER A 245 -7.22 3.32 1.96
C SER A 245 -5.88 2.80 2.49
N GLY A 246 -5.79 2.49 3.80
CA GLY A 246 -4.57 1.96 4.42
C GLY A 246 -4.12 0.61 3.84
N CYS A 247 -5.05 -0.17 3.30
CA CYS A 247 -4.78 -1.47 2.69
C CYS A 247 -4.98 -1.41 1.17
N HIS A 248 -6.15 -0.93 0.72
CA HIS A 248 -6.52 -0.91 -0.70
C HIS A 248 -5.94 0.29 -1.47
N GLN A 249 -5.13 1.13 -0.81
CA GLN A 249 -4.54 2.36 -1.34
C GLN A 249 -5.56 3.46 -1.62
N ALA A 250 -5.10 4.71 -1.68
CA ALA A 250 -5.97 5.85 -1.98
C ALA A 250 -6.61 5.78 -3.39
N ASN A 251 -5.96 5.09 -4.33
CA ASN A 251 -6.44 4.89 -5.70
C ASN A 251 -7.15 3.55 -5.91
N GLY A 252 -7.42 2.78 -4.85
CA GLY A 252 -8.12 1.51 -4.94
C GLY A 252 -7.35 0.38 -5.65
N ARG A 253 -6.08 0.57 -6.00
CA ARG A 253 -5.29 -0.44 -6.74
C ARG A 253 -4.69 -1.53 -5.85
N GLY A 254 -4.81 -1.39 -4.53
CA GLY A 254 -4.22 -2.33 -3.58
C GLY A 254 -2.70 -2.45 -3.71
N ILE A 255 -2.17 -3.58 -3.23
CA ILE A 255 -0.76 -3.94 -3.31
C ILE A 255 -0.72 -5.40 -3.83
N PRO A 256 -0.19 -5.66 -5.03
CA PRO A 256 -0.12 -7.01 -5.59
C PRO A 256 0.49 -8.02 -4.61
N GLY A 257 -0.18 -9.17 -4.46
CA GLY A 257 0.20 -10.24 -3.52
C GLY A 257 -0.08 -9.97 -2.04
N ALA A 258 -0.55 -8.77 -1.65
CA ALA A 258 -0.86 -8.42 -0.27
C ALA A 258 -2.31 -7.95 -0.06
N PHE A 259 -2.78 -6.96 -0.84
CA PHE A 259 -4.12 -6.41 -0.77
C PHE A 259 -4.73 -6.29 -2.17
N PRO A 260 -5.89 -6.91 -2.45
CA PRO A 260 -6.46 -6.91 -3.79
C PRO A 260 -6.92 -5.50 -4.21
N PRO A 261 -6.94 -5.21 -5.52
CA PRO A 261 -7.56 -4.00 -6.03
C PRO A 261 -9.07 -4.02 -5.78
N VAL A 262 -9.64 -2.84 -5.55
CA VAL A 262 -11.08 -2.57 -5.46
C VAL A 262 -11.55 -1.65 -6.58
N ALA A 263 -10.66 -0.80 -7.12
CA ALA A 263 -10.92 -0.04 -8.33
C ALA A 263 -11.02 -0.99 -9.54
N GLY A 264 -12.09 -0.86 -10.32
CA GLY A 264 -12.47 -1.80 -11.39
C GLY A 264 -13.06 -3.11 -10.85
N HIS A 265 -12.31 -3.82 -9.98
CA HIS A 265 -12.74 -5.13 -9.47
C HIS A 265 -14.03 -5.09 -8.64
N GLY A 266 -14.30 -3.98 -7.93
CA GLY A 266 -15.56 -3.78 -7.22
C GLY A 266 -16.77 -3.78 -8.15
N ALA A 267 -16.65 -3.13 -9.32
CA ALA A 267 -17.67 -3.09 -10.36
C ALA A 267 -17.85 -4.46 -11.04
N GLU A 268 -16.75 -5.17 -11.31
CA GLU A 268 -16.79 -6.55 -11.83
C GLU A 268 -17.57 -7.47 -10.88
N LEU A 269 -17.24 -7.46 -9.59
CA LEU A 269 -17.95 -8.25 -8.60
C LEU A 269 -19.41 -7.84 -8.47
N TYR A 270 -19.71 -6.55 -8.54
CA TYR A 270 -21.08 -6.04 -8.48
C TYR A 270 -21.95 -6.58 -9.63
N ALA A 271 -21.38 -6.72 -10.83
CA ALA A 271 -22.09 -7.16 -12.02
C ALA A 271 -22.48 -8.66 -12.00
N LEU A 272 -21.84 -9.48 -11.14
CA LEU A 272 -22.14 -10.91 -11.02
C LEU A 272 -23.47 -11.18 -10.30
N ASP A 273 -24.14 -12.27 -10.63
CA ASP A 273 -25.31 -12.75 -9.90
C ASP A 273 -24.95 -13.07 -8.44
N GLY A 274 -25.63 -12.42 -7.50
CA GLY A 274 -25.32 -12.46 -6.06
C GLY A 274 -24.15 -11.57 -5.61
N GLY A 275 -23.49 -10.88 -6.54
CA GLY A 275 -22.31 -10.05 -6.29
C GLY A 275 -22.59 -8.86 -5.37
N ARG A 276 -23.73 -8.20 -5.57
CA ARG A 276 -24.19 -7.08 -4.73
C ARG A 276 -24.32 -7.47 -3.26
N ALA A 277 -24.97 -8.60 -2.97
CA ALA A 277 -25.10 -9.12 -1.62
C ALA A 277 -23.74 -9.57 -1.04
N TYR A 278 -22.89 -10.18 -1.87
CA TYR A 278 -21.56 -10.60 -1.45
C TYR A 278 -20.68 -9.42 -0.99
N LEU A 279 -20.69 -8.29 -1.70
CA LEU A 279 -19.93 -7.10 -1.31
C LEU A 279 -20.37 -6.55 0.06
N VAL A 280 -21.68 -6.60 0.34
CA VAL A 280 -22.22 -6.25 1.68
C VAL A 280 -21.71 -7.22 2.74
N ASP A 281 -21.75 -8.52 2.47
CA ASP A 281 -21.28 -9.56 3.39
C ASP A 281 -19.77 -9.40 3.71
N VAL A 282 -18.95 -9.02 2.73
CA VAL A 282 -17.51 -8.76 2.93
C VAL A 282 -17.28 -7.61 3.93
N LEU A 283 -18.08 -6.54 3.89
CA LEU A 283 -17.93 -5.43 4.84
C LEU A 283 -18.50 -5.76 6.23
N LEU A 284 -19.65 -6.43 6.29
CA LEU A 284 -20.33 -6.75 7.54
C LEU A 284 -19.65 -7.87 8.33
N TYR A 285 -19.09 -8.88 7.64
CA TYR A 285 -18.59 -10.10 8.26
C TYR A 285 -17.10 -10.36 8.00
N GLY A 286 -16.48 -9.58 7.11
CA GLY A 286 -15.07 -9.75 6.74
C GLY A 286 -14.86 -10.87 5.72
N LEU A 287 -13.61 -11.06 5.31
CA LEU A 287 -13.22 -12.08 4.34
C LEU A 287 -11.89 -12.72 4.75
N GLN A 288 -11.82 -14.05 4.74
CA GLN A 288 -10.58 -14.78 5.01
C GLN A 288 -10.45 -16.00 4.11
N GLY A 289 -9.29 -16.14 3.48
CA GLY A 289 -8.96 -17.30 2.65
C GLY A 289 -8.19 -16.93 1.38
N ALA A 290 -7.81 -17.94 0.62
CA ALA A 290 -7.15 -17.75 -0.66
C ALA A 290 -8.15 -17.31 -1.73
N ILE A 291 -7.90 -16.17 -2.37
CA ILE A 291 -8.67 -15.65 -3.50
C ILE A 291 -7.72 -15.31 -4.65
N GLU A 292 -8.27 -15.25 -5.85
CA GLU A 292 -7.56 -14.82 -7.04
C GLU A 292 -8.27 -13.60 -7.63
N VAL A 293 -7.50 -12.55 -7.90
CA VAL A 293 -7.96 -11.29 -8.51
C VAL A 293 -6.90 -10.87 -9.53
N ASN A 294 -7.29 -10.73 -10.80
CA ASN A 294 -6.39 -10.35 -11.90
C ASN A 294 -5.13 -11.25 -11.97
N ASP A 295 -5.32 -12.58 -11.97
CA ASP A 295 -4.26 -13.61 -11.98
C ASP A 295 -3.25 -13.50 -10.82
N GLN A 296 -3.59 -12.78 -9.75
CA GLN A 296 -2.79 -12.66 -8.55
C GLN A 296 -3.47 -13.37 -7.39
N ALA A 297 -2.72 -14.25 -6.71
CA ALA A 297 -3.17 -14.93 -5.52
C ALA A 297 -3.04 -14.02 -4.28
N TYR A 298 -4.10 -13.93 -3.50
CA TYR A 298 -4.15 -13.25 -2.21
C TYR A 298 -4.59 -14.24 -1.14
N ASN A 299 -3.89 -14.30 -0.02
CA ASN A 299 -4.28 -15.13 1.12
C ASN A 299 -4.15 -14.31 2.40
N GLY A 300 -5.12 -13.41 2.59
CA GLY A 300 -5.17 -12.45 3.68
C GLY A 300 -6.42 -12.60 4.55
N MET A 301 -6.56 -11.66 5.48
CA MET A 301 -7.77 -11.47 6.27
C MET A 301 -8.19 -10.00 6.17
N MET A 302 -9.41 -9.76 5.71
CA MET A 302 -10.09 -8.49 5.79
C MET A 302 -11.03 -8.51 7.01
N PRO A 303 -10.83 -7.64 8.02
CA PRO A 303 -11.72 -7.58 9.17
C PRO A 303 -13.10 -7.05 8.79
N ALA A 304 -14.10 -7.43 9.58
CA ALA A 304 -15.44 -6.85 9.53
C ALA A 304 -15.44 -5.39 10.03
N TRP A 305 -16.43 -4.61 9.58
CA TRP A 305 -16.62 -3.20 9.93
C TRP A 305 -17.91 -2.95 10.72
N PRO A 306 -18.16 -3.63 11.86
CA PRO A 306 -19.43 -3.56 12.57
C PRO A 306 -19.73 -2.19 13.20
N HIS A 307 -18.71 -1.33 13.34
CA HIS A 307 -18.80 -0.01 13.94
C HIS A 307 -19.24 1.09 12.96
N LEU A 308 -19.22 0.82 11.65
CA LEU A 308 -19.77 1.74 10.66
C LEU A 308 -21.30 1.65 10.66
N SER A 309 -21.98 2.79 10.50
CA SER A 309 -23.44 2.81 10.31
C SER A 309 -23.84 2.24 8.96
N ASP A 310 -25.13 1.93 8.80
CA ASP A 310 -25.65 1.41 7.54
C ASP A 310 -25.49 2.41 6.39
N ASP A 311 -25.68 3.71 6.67
CA ASP A 311 -25.41 4.79 5.71
C ASP A 311 -23.93 4.82 5.29
N GLN A 312 -23.01 4.65 6.24
CA GLN A 312 -21.57 4.66 5.95
C GLN A 312 -21.14 3.45 5.11
N ILE A 313 -21.70 2.27 5.39
CA ILE A 313 -21.43 1.05 4.62
C ILE A 313 -22.00 1.18 3.21
N ALA A 314 -23.24 1.65 3.07
CA ALA A 314 -23.85 1.89 1.78
C ALA A 314 -23.03 2.91 0.96
N ALA A 315 -22.65 4.04 1.56
CA ALA A 315 -21.88 5.08 0.89
C ALA A 315 -20.50 4.59 0.43
N VAL A 316 -19.77 3.83 1.26
CA VAL A 316 -18.44 3.32 0.86
C VAL A 316 -18.53 2.23 -0.21
N LEU A 317 -19.57 1.38 -0.19
CA LEU A 317 -19.81 0.40 -1.25
C LEU A 317 -20.11 1.09 -2.58
N ASN A 318 -20.93 2.14 -2.56
CA ASN A 318 -21.20 2.94 -3.75
C ASN A 318 -19.91 3.60 -4.29
N HIS A 319 -19.05 4.12 -3.40
CA HIS A 319 -17.74 4.64 -3.80
C HIS A 319 -16.82 3.56 -4.39
N ILE A 320 -16.81 2.35 -3.84
CA ILE A 320 -16.00 1.24 -4.35
C ILE A 320 -16.47 0.78 -5.74
N VAL A 321 -17.78 0.79 -6.01
CA VAL A 321 -18.35 0.32 -7.28
C VAL A 321 -18.32 1.40 -8.36
N ALA A 322 -18.64 2.66 -8.02
CA ALA A 322 -18.88 3.73 -9.00
C ALA A 322 -18.08 5.03 -8.72
N GLY A 323 -17.14 5.02 -7.76
CA GLY A 323 -16.47 6.24 -7.28
C GLY A 323 -15.08 6.54 -7.86
N TRP A 324 -14.54 5.69 -8.74
CA TRP A 324 -13.17 5.80 -9.25
C TRP A 324 -13.06 6.64 -10.52
N ALA A 325 -13.80 6.24 -11.55
CA ALA A 325 -13.99 6.95 -12.80
C ALA A 325 -15.43 6.72 -13.28
N ASP A 326 -16.02 7.70 -13.96
CA ASP A 326 -17.41 7.57 -14.46
C ASP A 326 -17.53 6.44 -15.52
N GLU A 327 -16.42 6.02 -16.12
CA GLU A 327 -16.32 4.91 -17.08
C GLU A 327 -16.39 3.53 -16.41
N ASP A 328 -16.12 3.45 -15.10
CA ASP A 328 -16.15 2.22 -14.31
C ASP A 328 -17.55 1.95 -13.70
N GLU A 329 -18.50 2.88 -13.86
CA GLU A 329 -19.87 2.73 -13.35
C GLU A 329 -20.64 1.67 -14.17
N PRO A 330 -21.19 0.62 -13.53
CA PRO A 330 -22.01 -0.38 -14.22
C PRO A 330 -23.23 0.26 -14.88
N ALA A 331 -23.59 -0.19 -16.09
CA ALA A 331 -24.73 0.36 -16.83
C ALA A 331 -26.07 0.26 -16.09
N ASP A 332 -26.24 -0.78 -15.27
CA ASP A 332 -27.40 -1.01 -14.39
C ASP A 332 -27.05 -0.77 -12.91
N PHE A 333 -26.24 0.25 -12.62
CA PHE A 333 -25.86 0.58 -11.26
C PHE A 333 -27.07 0.99 -10.41
N ASP A 334 -27.34 0.21 -9.37
CA ASP A 334 -28.37 0.45 -8.35
C ASP A 334 -27.68 0.66 -7.01
N ALA A 335 -27.61 1.94 -6.62
CA ALA A 335 -26.88 2.38 -5.44
C ALA A 335 -27.33 1.64 -4.18
N TYR A 336 -26.36 1.21 -3.38
CA TYR A 336 -26.58 0.68 -2.05
C TYR A 336 -27.28 1.71 -1.15
N ARG A 337 -28.26 1.26 -0.39
CA ARG A 337 -29.08 2.04 0.55
C ARG A 337 -28.92 1.50 1.98
N ALA A 338 -29.20 2.32 2.98
CA ALA A 338 -29.04 1.87 4.37
C ALA A 338 -30.02 0.75 4.78
N ASP A 339 -31.23 0.72 4.21
CA ASP A 339 -32.26 -0.26 4.54
C ASP A 339 -31.90 -1.68 4.11
N GLU A 340 -31.21 -1.84 2.99
CA GLU A 340 -30.69 -3.14 2.56
C GLU A 340 -29.49 -3.62 3.42
N ILE A 341 -28.59 -2.71 3.81
CA ILE A 341 -27.48 -3.08 4.70
C ILE A 341 -28.03 -3.53 6.05
N ALA A 342 -29.03 -2.82 6.57
CA ALA A 342 -29.71 -3.17 7.81
C ALA A 342 -30.40 -4.54 7.72
N ALA A 343 -30.96 -4.92 6.56
CA ALA A 343 -31.58 -6.23 6.35
C ALA A 343 -30.57 -7.38 6.36
N GLU A 344 -29.34 -7.14 5.87
CA GLU A 344 -28.25 -8.12 5.86
C GLU A 344 -27.56 -8.25 7.23
N ARG A 345 -27.73 -7.28 8.13
CA ARG A 345 -27.21 -7.37 9.50
C ARG A 345 -27.90 -8.48 10.28
N GLY A 346 -27.09 -9.30 10.95
CA GLY A 346 -27.56 -10.34 11.87
C GLY A 346 -27.61 -11.75 11.29
N ARG A 347 -27.17 -11.95 10.04
CA ARG A 347 -26.97 -13.28 9.44
C ARG A 347 -25.88 -14.09 10.16
N GLY A 348 -24.94 -13.40 10.83
CA GLY A 348 -23.95 -14.04 11.69
C GLY A 348 -22.94 -14.92 10.95
N LEU A 349 -22.61 -14.55 9.70
CA LEU A 349 -21.64 -15.26 8.88
C LEU A 349 -20.23 -15.11 9.47
N SER A 350 -19.41 -16.14 9.29
CA SER A 350 -17.97 -16.05 9.54
C SER A 350 -17.22 -15.57 8.28
N PRO A 351 -16.00 -15.01 8.41
CA PRO A 351 -15.17 -14.65 7.24
C PRO A 351 -14.92 -15.80 6.26
N ALA A 352 -14.95 -17.05 6.75
CA ALA A 352 -14.81 -18.25 5.94
C ALA A 352 -16.11 -18.59 5.19
N ASP A 353 -17.28 -18.31 5.77
CA ASP A 353 -18.56 -18.48 5.08
C ASP A 353 -18.67 -17.46 3.94
N VAL A 354 -18.24 -16.21 4.16
CA VAL A 354 -18.17 -15.19 3.09
C VAL A 354 -17.21 -15.64 1.99
N HIS A 355 -16.04 -16.19 2.33
CA HIS A 355 -15.12 -16.75 1.34
C HIS A 355 -15.78 -17.86 0.49
N ALA A 356 -16.57 -18.74 1.12
CA ALA A 356 -17.31 -19.76 0.39
C ALA A 356 -18.38 -19.18 -0.55
N LEU A 357 -19.05 -18.09 -0.14
CA LEU A 357 -20.03 -17.39 -1.00
C LEU A 357 -19.40 -16.83 -2.28
N ARG A 358 -18.13 -16.42 -2.24
CA ARG A 358 -17.41 -15.94 -3.44
C ARG A 358 -17.41 -16.97 -4.58
N ALA A 359 -17.29 -18.26 -4.26
CA ALA A 359 -17.31 -19.33 -5.25
C ALA A 359 -18.70 -19.61 -5.84
N THR A 360 -19.75 -19.01 -5.28
CA THR A 360 -21.14 -19.17 -5.75
C THR A 360 -21.59 -18.09 -6.72
N LEU A 361 -20.79 -17.01 -6.87
CA LEU A 361 -21.03 -15.93 -7.82
C LEU A 361 -20.97 -16.46 -9.26
N ARG A 362 -21.83 -15.91 -10.13
CA ARG A 362 -21.99 -16.36 -11.52
C ARG A 362 -22.00 -15.17 -12.47
N ASP A 363 -21.47 -15.39 -13.66
CA ASP A 363 -21.53 -14.45 -14.79
C ASP A 363 -22.93 -14.35 -15.41
#